data_AF-A0A2A4UKH4-F1
#
_entry.id   AF-A0A2A4UKH4-F1
#
_cell.length_a   1.000
_cell.length_b   1.000
_cell.length_c   1.000
_cell.angle_alpha   90.00
_cell.angle_beta   90.00
_cell.angle_gamma   90.00
#
_symmetry.space_group_name_H-M   'P 1'
#
loop_
_entity.id
_entity.type
_entity.pdbx_description
1 polymer ?
#
loop_
_entity_poly.entity_id
_entity_poly.type
_entity_poly.pdbx_seq_one_letter_code
_entity_poly.pdbx_strand_id
1 'polypeptide(L)'
;MEKAFIYKITNLKNNKSYIGSTVKTKVEYRWNQHKSDAKKGKGFRLHKSMRKYGLDSFKFEVIFIVTNLSYIDEIEDYFIKIYNCIGSKGYNTMGVSFGNRQHIKASMRKEWSDPTKRRKRILAMIEGSRSRFKPVTSVCINSGKIYKYESVHSANRDGFSFSSIYNCLNNKAKTGQKRCWFYDKGEPDTFFIKNTLHKIKKFHKERIVPFYGQNKDSIIKFNFSKELKHTIFEWKGVHRSIKEGRMYKGFRWFWK
;
A
#
# COMPACT_ATOMS: atom_id res chain seq x y z
N MET A 1 23.72 5.97 -2.27
CA MET A 1 23.12 6.51 -3.51
C MET A 1 22.35 7.76 -3.18
N GLU A 2 22.69 8.88 -3.80
CA GLU A 2 21.92 10.11 -3.70
C GLU A 2 20.53 9.90 -4.32
N LYS A 3 19.49 10.35 -3.63
CA LYS A 3 18.10 10.28 -4.10
C LYS A 3 17.42 11.61 -3.89
N ALA A 4 16.52 11.96 -4.79
CA ALA A 4 15.64 13.09 -4.62
C ALA A 4 14.18 12.67 -4.69
N PHE A 5 13.32 13.52 -4.17
CA PHE A 5 11.88 13.30 -4.13
C PHE A 5 11.19 14.38 -4.94
N ILE A 6 10.28 13.96 -5.81
CA ILE A 6 9.24 14.84 -6.37
C ILE A 6 8.01 14.67 -5.49
N TYR A 7 7.43 15.78 -5.06
CA TYR A 7 6.24 15.80 -4.23
C TYR A 7 5.16 16.69 -4.82
N LYS A 8 3.92 16.41 -4.43
CA LYS A 8 2.72 17.16 -4.74
C LYS A 8 2.10 17.70 -3.46
N ILE A 9 1.69 18.96 -3.49
CA ILE A 9 0.92 19.60 -2.43
C ILE A 9 -0.44 19.99 -3.00
N THR A 10 -1.50 19.35 -2.52
CA THR A 10 -2.88 19.58 -3.00
C THR A 10 -3.65 20.38 -1.97
N ASN A 11 -4.26 21.51 -2.39
CA ASN A 11 -5.24 22.20 -1.56
C ASN A 11 -6.60 21.48 -1.67
N LEU A 12 -7.08 20.95 -0.57
CA LEU A 12 -8.30 20.14 -0.49
C LEU A 12 -9.58 20.98 -0.65
N LYS A 13 -9.52 22.31 -0.54
CA LYS A 13 -10.66 23.21 -0.70
C LYS A 13 -10.96 23.58 -2.15
N ASN A 14 -9.96 23.52 -3.03
CA ASN A 14 -10.11 23.96 -4.43
C ASN A 14 -9.39 23.06 -5.46
N ASN A 15 -8.83 21.93 -5.02
CA ASN A 15 -8.12 20.93 -5.82
C ASN A 15 -6.89 21.45 -6.59
N LYS A 16 -6.48 22.71 -6.38
CA LYS A 16 -5.25 23.25 -6.98
C LYS A 16 -4.04 22.59 -6.34
N SER A 17 -3.02 22.38 -7.17
CA SER A 17 -1.83 21.63 -6.78
C SER A 17 -0.54 22.43 -6.99
N TYR A 18 0.49 22.07 -6.23
CA TYR A 18 1.88 22.49 -6.41
C TYR A 18 2.74 21.25 -6.59
N ILE A 19 3.66 21.27 -7.55
CA ILE A 19 4.74 20.27 -7.67
C ILE A 19 6.04 20.94 -7.27
N GLY A 20 6.82 20.23 -6.47
CA GLY A 20 8.19 20.62 -6.15
C GLY A 20 9.08 19.41 -6.02
N SER A 21 10.38 19.65 -5.91
CA SER A 21 11.37 18.61 -5.67
C SER A 21 12.28 18.93 -4.48
N THR A 22 12.98 17.92 -3.97
CA THR A 22 13.99 18.08 -2.93
C THR A 22 15.04 16.97 -2.98
N VAL A 23 16.31 17.35 -2.80
CA VAL A 23 17.45 16.45 -2.61
C VAL A 23 17.72 16.14 -1.12
N LYS A 24 16.91 16.67 -0.21
CA LYS A 24 17.07 16.43 1.24
C LYS A 24 16.84 14.94 1.53
N THR A 25 17.60 14.41 2.50
CA THR A 25 17.53 13.01 2.91
C THR A 25 16.13 12.57 3.35
N LYS A 26 15.37 13.48 3.96
CA LYS A 26 13.98 13.32 4.39
C LYS A 26 13.12 14.39 3.73
N VAL A 27 12.00 13.99 3.12
CA VAL A 27 11.11 14.89 2.38
C VAL A 27 10.36 15.85 3.32
N GLU A 28 10.13 15.41 4.56
CA GLU A 28 9.43 16.14 5.62
C GLU A 28 10.13 17.46 5.95
N TYR A 29 11.45 17.56 5.78
CA TYR A 29 12.17 18.82 5.94
C TYR A 29 11.67 19.89 4.96
N ARG A 30 11.39 19.50 3.71
CA ARG A 30 10.86 20.44 2.72
C ARG A 30 9.42 20.82 3.02
N TRP A 31 8.61 19.88 3.52
CA TRP A 31 7.25 20.16 3.96
C TRP A 31 7.22 21.13 5.15
N ASN A 32 8.07 20.92 6.14
CA ASN A 32 8.21 21.79 7.29
C ASN A 32 8.72 23.18 6.89
N GLN A 33 9.62 23.27 5.91
CA GLN A 33 10.04 24.54 5.34
C GLN A 33 8.86 25.31 4.74
N HIS A 34 8.03 24.67 3.90
CA HIS A 34 6.83 25.31 3.34
C HIS A 34 5.87 25.81 4.44
N LYS A 35 5.63 25.00 5.47
CA LYS A 35 4.80 25.41 6.61
C LYS A 35 5.40 26.61 7.35
N SER A 36 6.71 26.61 7.57
CA SER A 36 7.44 27.71 8.21
C SER A 36 7.40 28.99 7.38
N ASP A 37 7.66 28.89 6.08
CA ASP A 37 7.61 30.02 5.14
C ASP A 37 6.20 30.64 5.10
N ALA A 38 5.16 29.81 5.09
CA ALA A 38 3.78 30.27 5.15
C ALA A 38 3.50 31.06 6.43
N LYS A 39 3.89 30.53 7.61
CA LYS A 39 3.73 31.18 8.92
C LYS A 39 4.49 32.51 9.00
N LYS A 40 5.69 32.58 8.43
CA LYS A 40 6.54 33.78 8.40
C LYS A 40 6.11 34.82 7.36
N GLY A 41 4.98 34.63 6.67
CA GLY A 41 4.53 35.52 5.61
C GLY A 41 5.34 35.44 4.31
N LYS A 42 6.36 34.59 4.25
CA LYS A 42 7.29 34.45 3.12
C LYS A 42 6.67 33.64 1.97
N GLY A 43 7.39 33.64 0.85
CA GLY A 43 7.14 32.78 -0.30
C GLY A 43 6.02 33.24 -1.24
N PHE A 44 5.75 32.39 -2.24
CA PHE A 44 4.88 32.74 -3.38
C PHE A 44 3.41 32.27 -3.20
N ARG A 45 2.72 32.02 -4.32
CA ARG A 45 1.28 31.71 -4.41
C ARG A 45 0.83 30.57 -3.49
N LEU A 46 1.63 29.50 -3.38
CA LEU A 46 1.36 28.38 -2.47
C LEU A 46 1.23 28.85 -1.01
N HIS A 47 2.20 29.62 -0.52
CA HIS A 47 2.26 30.06 0.87
C HIS A 47 1.15 31.08 1.20
N LYS A 48 0.83 31.97 0.25
CA LYS A 48 -0.35 32.84 0.35
C LYS A 48 -1.64 32.02 0.50
N SER A 49 -1.78 30.96 -0.30
CA SER A 49 -2.93 30.04 -0.20
C SER A 49 -2.97 29.29 1.13
N MET A 50 -1.82 28.83 1.63
CA MET A 50 -1.69 28.19 2.94
C MET A 50 -2.14 29.08 4.09
N ARG A 51 -1.80 30.37 4.04
CA ARG A 51 -2.29 31.35 5.02
C ARG A 51 -3.80 31.56 4.92
N LYS A 52 -4.34 31.61 3.69
CA LYS A 52 -5.76 31.84 3.44
C LYS A 52 -6.66 30.67 3.89
N TYR A 53 -6.25 29.43 3.60
CA TYR A 53 -7.10 28.25 3.82
C TYR A 53 -6.70 27.42 5.04
N GLY A 54 -5.63 27.79 5.74
CA GLY A 54 -5.05 27.01 6.83
C GLY A 54 -4.20 25.86 6.33
N LEU A 55 -3.18 25.47 7.12
CA LEU A 55 -2.24 24.41 6.75
C LEU A 55 -2.90 23.03 6.65
N ASP A 56 -3.93 22.77 7.45
CA ASP A 56 -4.63 21.48 7.47
C ASP A 56 -5.49 21.26 6.21
N SER A 57 -5.73 22.31 5.43
CA SER A 57 -6.39 22.21 4.11
C SER A 57 -5.45 21.70 3.01
N PHE A 58 -4.21 21.31 3.32
CA PHE A 58 -3.22 20.89 2.33
C PHE A 58 -2.71 19.47 2.58
N LYS A 59 -2.78 18.64 1.54
CA LYS A 59 -2.23 17.28 1.53
C LYS A 59 -0.86 17.27 0.86
N PHE A 60 0.14 16.73 1.54
CA PHE A 60 1.52 16.57 1.03
C PHE A 60 1.80 15.12 0.67
N GLU A 61 2.26 14.85 -0.55
CA GLU A 61 2.46 13.48 -1.05
C GLU A 61 3.75 13.38 -1.87
N VAL A 62 4.56 12.34 -1.62
CA VAL A 62 5.65 11.97 -2.53
C VAL A 62 5.06 11.23 -3.71
N ILE A 63 5.32 11.71 -4.93
CA ILE A 63 4.79 11.14 -6.17
C ILE A 63 5.87 10.45 -7.01
N PHE A 64 7.15 10.75 -6.76
CA PHE A 64 8.25 10.14 -7.49
C PHE A 64 9.57 10.17 -6.70
N ILE A 65 10.39 9.13 -6.87
CA ILE A 65 11.76 9.07 -6.34
C ILE A 65 12.74 9.08 -7.50
N VAL A 66 13.58 10.11 -7.55
CA VAL A 66 14.61 10.31 -8.55
C VAL A 66 15.90 9.66 -8.06
N THR A 67 16.39 8.67 -8.80
CA THR A 67 17.66 7.97 -8.53
C THR A 67 18.83 8.54 -9.33
N ASN A 68 18.55 9.35 -10.35
CA ASN A 68 19.55 10.08 -11.11
C ASN A 68 19.20 11.57 -11.08
N LEU A 69 19.91 12.33 -10.23
CA LEU A 69 19.64 13.74 -9.98
C LEU A 69 19.78 14.63 -11.22
N SER A 70 20.49 14.18 -12.25
CA SER A 70 20.63 14.90 -13.52
C SER A 70 19.31 15.06 -14.30
N TYR A 71 18.22 14.40 -13.88
CA TYR A 71 16.88 14.52 -14.48
C TYR A 71 15.86 15.16 -13.54
N ILE A 72 16.26 15.65 -12.36
CA ILE A 72 15.31 16.11 -11.34
C ILE A 72 14.42 17.26 -11.85
N ASP A 73 15.01 18.20 -12.59
CA ASP A 73 14.31 19.38 -13.10
C ASP A 73 13.30 19.00 -14.19
N GLU A 74 13.68 18.13 -15.12
CA GLU A 74 12.76 17.65 -16.16
C GLU A 74 11.64 16.77 -15.61
N ILE A 75 11.93 15.94 -14.61
CA ILE A 75 10.90 15.12 -13.97
C ILE A 75 9.93 16.04 -13.21
N GLU A 76 10.42 17.05 -12.49
CA GLU A 76 9.59 18.08 -11.86
C GLU A 76 8.71 18.81 -12.89
N ASP A 77 9.29 19.27 -14.01
CA ASP A 77 8.57 19.94 -15.09
C ASP A 77 7.52 19.04 -15.76
N TYR A 78 7.84 17.77 -15.99
CA TYR A 78 6.90 16.77 -16.50
C TYR A 78 5.67 16.65 -15.59
N PHE A 79 5.87 16.54 -14.28
CA PHE A 79 4.74 16.45 -13.35
C PHE A 79 3.97 17.77 -13.22
N ILE A 80 4.63 18.93 -13.28
CA ILE A 80 3.95 20.24 -13.34
C ILE A 80 2.96 20.27 -14.52
N LYS A 81 3.39 19.80 -15.69
CA LYS A 81 2.58 19.75 -16.91
C LYS A 81 1.43 18.75 -16.79
N ILE A 82 1.70 17.52 -16.36
CA ILE A 82 0.66 16.48 -16.23
C ILE A 82 -0.41 16.86 -15.20
N TYR A 83 -0.02 17.45 -14.07
CA TYR A 83 -0.99 17.88 -13.06
C TYR A 83 -1.55 19.29 -13.28
N ASN A 84 -1.15 19.97 -14.34
CA ASN A 84 -1.61 21.31 -14.71
C ASN A 84 -1.49 22.33 -13.56
N CYS A 85 -0.31 22.39 -12.94
CA CYS A 85 -0.11 23.10 -11.68
C CYS A 85 0.24 24.60 -11.83
N ILE A 86 0.10 25.19 -13.03
CA ILE A 86 0.52 26.57 -13.32
C ILE A 86 -0.68 27.52 -13.32
N GLY A 87 -0.46 28.77 -12.93
CA GLY A 87 -1.43 29.85 -13.20
C GLY A 87 -2.76 29.64 -12.49
N SER A 88 -3.89 29.88 -13.15
CA SER A 88 -5.22 29.76 -12.55
C SER A 88 -5.54 28.36 -12.01
N LYS A 89 -4.89 27.32 -12.55
CA LYS A 89 -5.13 25.90 -12.26
C LYS A 89 -4.24 25.31 -11.16
N GLY A 90 -3.16 26.00 -10.76
CA GLY A 90 -2.31 25.55 -9.66
C GLY A 90 -1.47 26.65 -9.01
N TYR A 91 -0.48 26.24 -8.21
CA TYR A 91 0.34 27.16 -7.41
C TYR A 91 1.77 27.35 -7.93
N ASN A 92 2.23 26.56 -8.88
CA ASN A 92 3.48 26.83 -9.59
C ASN A 92 3.32 28.14 -10.40
N THR A 93 4.36 28.97 -10.41
CA THR A 93 4.37 30.24 -11.13
C THR A 93 4.68 30.07 -12.60
N MET A 94 5.59 29.15 -12.92
CA MET A 94 5.99 28.75 -14.26
C MET A 94 6.51 27.30 -14.22
N GLY A 95 6.92 26.77 -15.38
CA GLY A 95 7.71 25.52 -15.44
C GLY A 95 9.07 25.66 -14.76
N VAL A 96 9.87 24.60 -14.78
CA VAL A 96 11.22 24.65 -14.16
C VAL A 96 12.20 25.31 -15.13
N SER A 97 13.00 26.27 -14.68
CA SER A 97 14.14 26.77 -15.47
C SER A 97 15.27 25.75 -15.43
N PHE A 98 15.54 25.12 -16.58
CA PHE A 98 16.62 24.16 -16.74
C PHE A 98 17.99 24.84 -16.52
N GLY A 99 18.83 24.28 -15.65
CA GLY A 99 20.24 24.68 -15.51
C GLY A 99 20.63 25.35 -14.19
N ASN A 100 19.69 25.71 -13.31
CA ASN A 100 20.02 26.32 -12.02
C ASN A 100 20.43 25.31 -10.93
N ARG A 101 20.21 24.01 -11.15
CA ARG A 101 20.65 22.94 -10.22
C ARG A 101 21.81 22.18 -10.84
N GLN A 102 23.03 22.46 -10.38
CA GLN A 102 24.28 21.88 -10.90
C GLN A 102 24.38 20.36 -10.62
N HIS A 103 23.74 19.52 -11.43
CA HIS A 103 23.85 18.05 -11.31
C HIS A 103 24.02 17.31 -12.64
N ILE A 104 24.39 18.01 -13.73
CA ILE A 104 24.66 17.37 -15.02
C ILE A 104 26.13 16.93 -15.05
N LYS A 105 26.36 15.61 -15.02
CA LYS A 105 27.70 15.06 -15.26
C LYS A 105 28.17 15.44 -16.66
N ALA A 106 29.47 15.76 -16.81
CA ALA A 106 30.05 16.15 -18.10
C ALA A 106 29.76 15.12 -19.22
N SER A 107 29.79 13.82 -18.87
CA SER A 107 29.46 12.71 -19.77
C SER A 107 28.02 12.71 -20.30
N MET A 108 27.09 13.43 -19.66
CA MET A 108 25.69 13.49 -20.07
C MET A 108 25.37 14.71 -20.93
N ARG A 109 26.31 15.65 -21.13
CA ARG A 109 26.07 16.92 -21.86
C ARG A 109 25.58 16.72 -23.30
N LYS A 110 26.17 15.74 -24.01
CA LYS A 110 25.81 15.42 -25.41
C LYS A 110 24.44 14.75 -25.54
N GLU A 111 23.98 14.07 -24.50
CA GLU A 111 22.65 13.47 -24.43
C GLU A 111 21.58 14.47 -23.94
N TRP A 112 22.02 15.47 -23.16
CA TRP A 112 21.18 16.56 -22.65
C TRP A 112 20.76 17.57 -23.72
N SER A 113 21.51 17.68 -24.82
CA SER A 113 21.20 18.61 -25.91
C SER A 113 19.98 18.17 -26.74
N ASP A 114 19.58 16.90 -26.71
CA ASP A 114 18.47 16.34 -27.50
C ASP A 114 17.17 16.25 -26.65
N PRO A 115 16.13 17.08 -26.92
CA PRO A 115 14.87 17.04 -26.17
C PRO A 115 14.11 15.72 -26.29
N THR A 116 14.19 15.03 -27.43
CA THR A 116 13.46 13.79 -27.70
C THR A 116 14.06 12.63 -26.91
N LYS A 117 15.39 12.51 -26.92
CA LYS A 117 16.10 11.51 -26.10
C LYS A 117 15.88 11.71 -24.61
N ARG A 118 15.90 12.97 -24.14
CA ARG A 118 15.58 13.31 -22.74
C ARG A 118 14.17 12.84 -22.36
N ARG A 119 13.16 13.21 -23.17
CA ARG A 119 11.76 12.79 -22.94
C ARG A 119 11.63 11.27 -22.88
N LYS A 120 12.22 10.54 -23.83
CA LYS A 120 12.14 9.07 -23.89
C LYS A 120 12.73 8.43 -22.62
N ARG A 121 13.85 8.94 -22.10
CA ARG A 121 14.45 8.44 -20.86
C ARG A 121 13.64 8.77 -19.61
N ILE A 122 13.09 9.98 -19.51
CA ILE A 122 12.20 10.36 -18.40
C ILE A 122 11.00 9.42 -18.36
N LEU A 123 10.38 9.18 -19.52
CA LEU A 123 9.27 8.22 -19.62
C LEU A 123 9.70 6.82 -19.21
N ALA A 124 10.85 6.32 -19.67
CA ALA A 124 11.38 5.02 -19.25
C ALA A 124 11.68 4.96 -17.74
N MET A 125 12.20 6.03 -17.13
CA MET A 125 12.41 6.11 -15.68
C MET A 125 11.08 6.11 -14.92
N ILE A 126 10.08 6.82 -15.44
CA ILE A 126 8.74 6.88 -14.86
C ILE A 126 8.03 5.54 -14.98
N GLU A 127 8.09 4.89 -16.14
CA GLU A 127 7.53 3.57 -16.38
C GLU A 127 8.24 2.50 -15.56
N GLY A 128 9.58 2.53 -15.50
CA GLY A 128 10.37 1.65 -14.63
C GLY A 128 10.12 1.89 -13.14
N SER A 129 9.65 3.09 -12.75
CA SER A 129 9.20 3.38 -11.39
C SER A 129 7.75 2.94 -11.16
N ARG A 130 6.83 3.16 -12.10
CA ARG A 130 5.43 2.65 -12.05
C ARG A 130 5.40 1.12 -12.00
N SER A 131 6.32 0.47 -12.71
CA SER A 131 6.61 -0.97 -12.59
C SER A 131 6.97 -1.39 -11.16
N ARG A 132 7.56 -0.50 -10.34
CA ARG A 132 7.83 -0.74 -8.90
C ARG A 132 6.61 -0.46 -8.01
N PHE A 133 5.66 0.36 -8.45
CA PHE A 133 4.43 0.71 -7.73
C PHE A 133 3.21 -0.01 -8.34
N LYS A 134 3.31 -1.34 -8.46
CA LYS A 134 2.18 -2.16 -8.91
C LYS A 134 1.05 -2.08 -7.89
N PRO A 135 -0.20 -1.83 -8.32
CA PRO A 135 -1.36 -1.91 -7.44
C PRO A 135 -1.42 -3.27 -6.78
N VAL A 136 -1.86 -3.28 -5.51
CA VAL A 136 -2.02 -4.52 -4.75
C VAL A 136 -3.41 -4.60 -4.15
N THR A 137 -3.99 -5.79 -4.22
CA THR A 137 -5.25 -6.12 -3.59
C THR A 137 -4.98 -6.96 -2.35
N SER A 138 -5.61 -6.60 -1.24
CA SER A 138 -5.58 -7.38 -0.02
C SER A 138 -6.95 -7.92 0.34
N VAL A 139 -7.00 -9.14 0.88
CA VAL A 139 -8.24 -9.76 1.35
C VAL A 139 -8.09 -10.04 2.84
N CYS A 140 -8.99 -9.48 3.65
CA CYS A 140 -9.03 -9.77 5.08
C CYS A 140 -9.52 -11.21 5.30
N ILE A 141 -8.75 -12.01 6.03
CA ILE A 141 -9.03 -13.42 6.24
C ILE A 141 -10.36 -13.62 6.98
N ASN A 142 -10.59 -12.84 8.04
CA ASN A 142 -11.74 -13.04 8.93
C ASN A 142 -13.07 -12.57 8.32
N SER A 143 -13.03 -11.52 7.51
CA SER A 143 -14.25 -10.88 6.98
C SER A 143 -14.46 -11.11 5.49
N GLY A 144 -13.44 -11.56 4.77
CA GLY A 144 -13.44 -11.61 3.31
C GLY A 144 -13.45 -10.24 2.62
N LYS A 145 -13.41 -9.13 3.38
CA LYS A 145 -13.38 -7.78 2.82
C LYS A 145 -12.15 -7.57 1.96
N ILE A 146 -12.36 -7.00 0.78
CA ILE A 146 -11.34 -6.71 -0.22
C ILE A 146 -10.96 -5.24 -0.12
N TYR A 147 -9.65 -4.96 -0.09
CA TYR A 147 -9.11 -3.61 -0.09
C TYR A 147 -8.12 -3.48 -1.24
N LYS A 148 -8.27 -2.42 -2.03
CA LYS A 148 -7.37 -2.09 -3.13
C LYS A 148 -6.41 -0.98 -2.71
N TYR A 149 -5.17 -1.13 -3.11
CA TYR A 149 -4.09 -0.20 -2.82
C TYR A 149 -3.39 0.17 -4.12
N GLU A 150 -3.10 1.46 -4.29
CA GLU A 150 -2.36 1.98 -5.44
C GLU A 150 -0.95 1.36 -5.52
N SER A 151 -0.38 0.95 -4.37
CA SER A 151 0.87 0.18 -4.31
C SER A 151 1.09 -0.49 -2.95
N VAL A 152 2.15 -1.31 -2.84
CA VAL A 152 2.66 -1.80 -1.55
C VAL A 152 2.95 -0.66 -0.57
N HIS A 153 3.39 0.51 -1.06
CA HIS A 153 3.70 1.65 -0.20
C HIS A 153 2.44 2.32 0.36
N SER A 154 1.34 2.34 -0.38
CA SER A 154 0.06 2.82 0.17
C SER A 154 -0.48 1.88 1.24
N ALA A 155 -0.33 0.57 1.03
CA ALA A 155 -0.65 -0.41 2.09
C ALA A 155 0.24 -0.21 3.33
N ASN A 156 1.53 0.12 3.15
CA ASN A 156 2.41 0.36 4.28
C ASN A 156 2.01 1.58 5.12
N ARG A 157 1.49 2.64 4.50
CA ARG A 157 0.94 3.80 5.22
C ARG A 157 -0.26 3.46 6.11
N ASP A 158 -1.00 2.41 5.77
CA ASP A 158 -2.10 1.87 6.57
C ASP A 158 -1.63 0.87 7.65
N GLY A 159 -0.32 0.78 7.90
CA GLY A 159 0.26 -0.04 8.97
C GLY A 159 0.64 -1.47 8.57
N PHE A 160 0.62 -1.80 7.28
CA PHE A 160 1.05 -3.13 6.80
C PHE A 160 2.56 -3.18 6.56
N SER A 161 3.25 -4.19 7.07
CA SER A 161 4.70 -4.32 6.91
C SER A 161 5.07 -4.74 5.49
N PHE A 162 6.12 -4.13 4.94
CA PHE A 162 6.63 -4.50 3.62
C PHE A 162 6.92 -6.00 3.51
N SER A 163 7.59 -6.57 4.52
CA SER A 163 7.96 -7.98 4.55
C SER A 163 6.74 -8.90 4.53
N SER A 164 5.68 -8.55 5.27
CA SER A 164 4.40 -9.28 5.28
C SER A 164 3.76 -9.32 3.90
N ILE A 165 3.72 -8.16 3.22
CA ILE A 165 3.14 -8.02 1.89
C ILE A 165 3.99 -8.78 0.86
N TYR A 166 5.31 -8.55 0.82
CA TYR A 166 6.19 -9.18 -0.17
C TYR A 166 6.32 -10.70 0.00
N ASN A 167 6.25 -11.22 1.23
CA ASN A 167 6.19 -12.66 1.44
C ASN A 167 4.94 -13.27 0.79
N CYS A 168 3.80 -12.57 0.85
CA CYS A 168 2.58 -12.99 0.17
C CYS A 168 2.70 -12.87 -1.35
N LEU A 169 3.14 -11.73 -1.85
CA LEU A 169 3.25 -11.46 -3.29
C LEU A 169 4.25 -12.39 -4.01
N ASN A 170 5.29 -12.84 -3.30
CA ASN A 170 6.30 -13.77 -3.82
C ASN A 170 5.98 -15.24 -3.50
N ASN A 171 4.75 -15.55 -3.05
CA ASN A 171 4.30 -16.88 -2.66
C ASN A 171 5.14 -17.57 -1.56
N LYS A 172 5.92 -16.81 -0.79
CA LYS A 172 6.68 -17.32 0.38
C LYS A 172 5.81 -17.54 1.60
N ALA A 173 4.68 -16.83 1.68
CA ALA A 173 3.67 -17.01 2.71
C ALA A 173 2.27 -16.91 2.09
N LYS A 174 1.30 -17.69 2.59
CA LYS A 174 -0.10 -17.60 2.14
C LYS A 174 -0.82 -16.36 2.70
N THR A 175 -0.33 -15.87 3.84
CA THR A 175 -0.96 -14.78 4.60
C THR A 175 0.10 -13.95 5.32
N GLY A 176 -0.21 -12.68 5.57
CA GLY A 176 0.60 -11.75 6.33
C GLY A 176 -0.29 -10.71 6.99
N GLN A 177 -0.12 -10.49 8.30
CA GLN A 177 -0.96 -9.60 9.13
C GLN A 177 -2.47 -9.83 8.92
N LYS A 178 -2.90 -11.09 8.97
CA LYS A 178 -4.31 -11.51 8.79
C LYS A 178 -4.90 -11.12 7.42
N ARG A 179 -4.05 -10.96 6.40
CA ARG A 179 -4.45 -10.65 5.02
C ARG A 179 -3.75 -11.57 4.02
N CYS A 180 -4.39 -11.80 2.89
CA CYS A 180 -3.74 -12.27 1.67
C CYS A 180 -3.47 -11.08 0.75
N TRP A 181 -2.38 -11.11 -0.01
CA TRP A 181 -1.96 -10.00 -0.88
C TRP A 181 -1.65 -10.48 -2.30
N PHE A 182 -2.08 -9.71 -3.30
CA PHE A 182 -1.93 -10.03 -4.71
C PHE A 182 -1.61 -8.77 -5.52
N TYR A 183 -0.88 -8.90 -6.62
CA TYR A 183 -0.76 -7.82 -7.59
C TYR A 183 -2.06 -7.72 -8.40
N ASP A 184 -2.58 -6.51 -8.58
CA ASP A 184 -3.72 -6.25 -9.47
C ASP A 184 -3.20 -6.35 -10.92
N LYS A 185 -3.52 -7.45 -11.61
CA LYS A 185 -3.15 -7.67 -13.03
C LYS A 185 -4.22 -7.16 -14.02
N GLY A 186 -5.22 -6.41 -13.56
CA GLY A 186 -6.41 -6.05 -14.33
C GLY A 186 -7.69 -6.31 -13.53
N GLU A 187 -8.85 -6.48 -14.21
CA GLU A 187 -10.11 -6.96 -13.61
C GLU A 187 -9.81 -8.08 -12.59
N PRO A 188 -10.31 -8.00 -11.35
CA PRO A 188 -9.97 -8.97 -10.31
C PRO A 188 -10.35 -10.37 -10.80
N ASP A 189 -9.43 -11.33 -10.70
CA ASP A 189 -9.76 -12.74 -10.90
C ASP A 189 -10.73 -13.18 -9.80
N THR A 190 -12.02 -12.99 -10.09
CA THR A 190 -13.12 -13.31 -9.21
C THR A 190 -13.15 -14.80 -8.87
N PHE A 191 -12.61 -15.67 -9.74
CA PHE A 191 -12.48 -17.10 -9.49
C PHE A 191 -11.40 -17.38 -8.45
N PHE A 192 -10.23 -16.76 -8.55
CA PHE A 192 -9.17 -16.90 -7.55
C PHE A 192 -9.56 -16.31 -6.19
N ILE A 193 -10.24 -15.15 -6.16
CA ILE A 193 -10.78 -14.55 -4.93
C ILE A 193 -11.83 -15.47 -4.31
N LYS A 194 -12.78 -16.01 -5.10
CA LYS A 194 -13.77 -16.99 -4.63
C LYS A 194 -13.12 -18.26 -4.08
N ASN A 195 -12.10 -18.79 -4.77
CA ASN A 195 -11.41 -20.00 -4.35
C ASN A 195 -10.57 -19.77 -3.07
N THR A 196 -9.93 -18.60 -2.95
CA THR A 196 -9.20 -18.19 -1.74
C THR A 196 -10.15 -18.01 -0.55
N LEU A 197 -11.28 -17.32 -0.75
CA LEU A 197 -12.34 -17.20 0.24
C LEU A 197 -12.96 -18.56 0.60
N HIS A 198 -13.13 -19.47 -0.37
CA HIS A 198 -13.64 -20.82 -0.15
C HIS A 198 -12.67 -21.66 0.69
N LYS A 199 -11.37 -21.61 0.40
CA LYS A 199 -10.31 -22.28 1.18
C LYS A 199 -10.22 -21.72 2.60
N ILE A 200 -10.34 -20.40 2.77
CA ILE A 200 -10.34 -19.74 4.08
C ILE A 200 -11.61 -20.08 4.87
N LYS A 201 -12.80 -20.07 4.23
CA LYS A 201 -14.05 -20.52 4.86
C LYS A 201 -13.99 -21.99 5.24
N LYS A 202 -13.34 -22.86 4.45
CA LYS A 202 -13.07 -24.26 4.82
C LYS A 202 -12.18 -24.35 6.05
N PHE A 203 -11.15 -23.50 6.14
CA PHE A 203 -10.24 -23.43 7.30
C PHE A 203 -10.94 -22.91 8.58
N HIS A 204 -11.83 -21.92 8.47
CA HIS A 204 -12.61 -21.40 9.60
C HIS A 204 -13.84 -22.25 9.95
N LYS A 205 -14.34 -23.08 9.02
CA LYS A 205 -15.37 -24.09 9.28
C LYS A 205 -14.84 -25.31 10.03
N GLU A 206 -13.54 -25.37 10.33
CA GLU A 206 -12.94 -26.37 11.24
C GLU A 206 -12.94 -25.81 12.68
N ARG A 207 -14.08 -25.85 13.40
CA ARG A 207 -14.66 -26.98 14.16
C ARG A 207 -14.33 -26.88 15.67
N ILE A 208 -15.16 -26.15 16.42
CA ILE A 208 -15.32 -26.36 17.86
C ILE A 208 -16.22 -27.58 18.01
N VAL A 209 -15.79 -28.58 18.79
CA VAL A 209 -16.56 -29.79 19.01
C VAL A 209 -17.01 -29.83 20.48
N PRO A 210 -18.18 -29.29 20.82
CA PRO A 210 -18.76 -29.52 22.14
C PRO A 210 -19.21 -30.98 22.25
N PHE A 211 -19.03 -31.59 23.42
CA PHE A 211 -19.60 -32.89 23.74
C PHE A 211 -20.22 -32.88 25.16
N TYR A 212 -21.11 -33.84 25.43
CA TYR A 212 -21.74 -34.05 26.74
C TYR A 212 -21.28 -35.37 27.35
N GLY A 213 -20.87 -35.35 28.62
CA GLY A 213 -20.68 -36.56 29.43
C GLY A 213 -22.01 -37.24 29.81
N GLN A 214 -21.92 -38.51 30.22
CA GLN A 214 -23.08 -39.35 30.59
C GLN A 214 -24.01 -38.71 31.64
N ASN A 215 -23.47 -37.82 32.49
CA ASN A 215 -24.22 -37.10 33.52
C ASN A 215 -24.63 -35.67 33.12
N LYS A 216 -24.46 -35.24 31.86
CA LYS A 216 -24.84 -33.90 31.33
C LYS A 216 -24.27 -32.65 32.04
N ASP A 217 -23.49 -32.78 33.10
CA ASP A 217 -23.10 -31.65 33.97
C ASP A 217 -21.83 -30.89 33.54
N SER A 218 -21.18 -31.26 32.43
CA SER A 218 -19.98 -30.54 31.96
C SER A 218 -19.87 -30.49 30.43
N ILE A 219 -19.70 -29.26 29.92
CA ILE A 219 -19.39 -28.98 28.51
C ILE A 219 -17.90 -28.66 28.40
N ILE A 220 -17.13 -29.59 27.83
CA ILE A 220 -15.73 -29.34 27.48
C ILE A 220 -15.67 -28.97 26.00
N LYS A 221 -15.01 -27.85 25.68
CA LYS A 221 -14.84 -27.35 24.32
C LYS A 221 -13.40 -27.58 23.88
N PHE A 222 -13.21 -28.33 22.81
CA PHE A 222 -11.92 -28.45 22.14
C PHE A 222 -11.87 -27.52 20.94
N ASN A 223 -10.75 -26.83 20.78
CA ASN A 223 -10.52 -25.90 19.68
C ASN A 223 -9.84 -26.56 18.47
N PHE A 224 -9.33 -27.80 18.56
CA PHE A 224 -8.70 -28.42 17.39
C PHE A 224 -8.43 -29.93 17.45
N SER A 225 -8.16 -30.53 16.28
CA SER A 225 -7.65 -31.90 16.13
C SER A 225 -6.25 -32.13 16.74
N LYS A 226 -5.39 -31.10 16.88
CA LYS A 226 -4.12 -31.26 17.63
C LYS A 226 -4.34 -31.33 19.14
N GLU A 227 -5.35 -30.66 19.69
CA GLU A 227 -5.68 -30.81 21.11
C GLU A 227 -6.18 -32.24 21.36
N LEU A 228 -6.99 -32.78 20.44
CA LEU A 228 -7.41 -34.19 20.48
C LEU A 228 -6.23 -35.19 20.47
N LYS A 229 -5.10 -34.87 19.81
CA LYS A 229 -3.91 -35.75 19.80
C LYS A 229 -3.28 -35.95 21.19
N HIS A 230 -3.53 -35.04 22.12
CA HIS A 230 -3.09 -35.13 23.50
C HIS A 230 -4.19 -35.62 24.46
N THR A 231 -5.30 -36.10 23.90
CA THR A 231 -6.40 -36.70 24.65
C THR A 231 -6.53 -38.17 24.30
N ILE A 232 -7.35 -38.88 25.06
CA ILE A 232 -7.74 -40.26 24.77
C ILE A 232 -8.66 -40.39 23.53
N PHE A 233 -9.08 -39.30 22.90
CA PHE A 233 -10.09 -39.31 21.84
C PHE A 233 -9.46 -39.27 20.44
N GLU A 234 -9.64 -40.36 19.69
CA GLU A 234 -9.16 -40.41 18.31
C GLU A 234 -10.11 -39.70 17.34
N TRP A 235 -9.53 -38.94 16.40
CA TRP A 235 -10.29 -38.20 15.41
C TRP A 235 -11.25 -39.07 14.58
N LYS A 236 -10.84 -40.29 14.22
CA LYS A 236 -11.69 -41.22 13.44
C LYS A 236 -12.98 -41.56 14.20
N GLY A 237 -12.88 -41.78 15.52
CA GLY A 237 -14.04 -42.09 16.36
C GLY A 237 -14.95 -40.88 16.60
N VAL A 238 -14.36 -39.71 16.87
CA VAL A 238 -15.08 -38.43 17.00
C VAL A 238 -15.85 -38.12 15.72
N HIS A 239 -15.20 -38.22 14.55
CA HIS A 239 -15.83 -37.94 13.27
C HIS A 239 -17.00 -38.89 12.96
N ARG A 240 -16.88 -40.18 13.31
CA ARG A 240 -17.96 -41.15 13.16
C ARG A 240 -19.14 -40.83 14.07
N SER A 241 -18.87 -40.49 15.34
CA SER A 241 -19.90 -40.07 16.30
C SER A 241 -20.72 -38.88 15.78
N ILE A 242 -20.06 -37.86 15.23
CA ILE A 242 -20.75 -36.68 14.70
C ILE A 242 -21.60 -37.01 13.47
N LYS A 243 -21.10 -37.87 12.58
CA LYS A 243 -21.80 -38.23 11.33
C LYS A 243 -23.00 -39.14 11.58
N GLU A 244 -22.86 -40.09 12.50
CA GLU A 244 -23.86 -41.14 12.75
C GLU A 244 -24.75 -40.84 13.97
N GLY A 245 -24.46 -39.78 14.72
CA GLY A 245 -25.19 -39.40 15.93
C GLY A 245 -25.02 -40.36 17.11
N ARG A 246 -24.12 -41.35 17.01
CA ARG A 246 -23.83 -42.37 18.02
C ARG A 246 -22.83 -41.85 19.06
N MET A 247 -22.87 -42.41 20.28
CA MET A 247 -21.88 -42.07 21.30
C MET A 247 -20.50 -42.67 20.97
N TYR A 248 -19.43 -41.96 21.32
CA TYR A 248 -18.05 -42.45 21.23
C TYR A 248 -17.32 -42.15 22.55
N LYS A 249 -16.79 -43.20 23.18
CA LYS A 249 -16.15 -43.18 24.51
C LYS A 249 -17.00 -42.48 25.60
N GLY A 250 -18.31 -42.73 25.61
CA GLY A 250 -19.21 -42.16 26.62
C GLY A 250 -19.71 -40.74 26.32
N PHE A 251 -19.34 -40.16 25.18
CA PHE A 251 -19.67 -38.79 24.80
C PHE A 251 -20.44 -38.72 23.48
N ARG A 252 -21.38 -37.77 23.38
CA ARG A 252 -22.02 -37.41 22.10
C ARG A 252 -21.39 -36.16 21.55
N TRP A 253 -20.90 -36.23 20.32
CA TRP A 253 -20.06 -35.20 19.70
C TRP A 253 -20.86 -34.41 18.66
N PHE A 254 -20.66 -33.09 18.60
CA PHE A 254 -21.36 -32.20 17.66
C PHE A 254 -20.42 -31.18 17.04
N TRP A 255 -20.78 -30.65 15.87
CA TRP A 255 -20.21 -29.37 15.44
C TRP A 255 -20.90 -28.23 16.20
N LYS A 256 -20.14 -27.22 16.63
CA LYS A 256 -20.72 -25.95 17.04
C LYS A 256 -21.38 -25.24 15.86
#